data_AF-A0A3M6TKH7-F1
#
_entry.id   AF-A0A3M6TKH7-F1
#
_cell.length_a   1.000
_cell.length_b   1.000
_cell.length_c   1.000
_cell.angle_alpha   90.00
_cell.angle_beta   90.00
_cell.angle_gamma   90.00
#
_symmetry.space_group_name_H-M   'P 1'
#
loop_
_entity.id
_entity.type
_entity.pdbx_description
1 polymer ?
#
loop_
_entity_poly.entity_id
_entity_poly.type
_entity_poly.pdbx_seq_one_letter_code
_entity_poly.pdbx_strand_id
1 'polypeptide(L)'
;YFLKGREISSVEGSKVTDLNHNISVYNTILKKMVKQDWMIPSSLIMLVIVAATNTEQCQIVLLNRCKAVYQEALRSSSKGEEGHCYRLQKMVTCLASNPNCGGELIEKFRYWMAQMAMMDKTLNICKDIRYENLRRVVQDTDVAKTHRQLDDVEFDSFEECAVSVHKQCVLYYVTLLMNDHKICGDAEKLNKCYDLKSKFSDCQAKIIKHYASMADTVAKRVIHLLNDYDRPLCVSQMELK
;
A
#
# COMPACT_ATOMS: atom_id res chain seq x y z
N TYR A 1 46.48 41.78 -18.41
CA TYR A 1 45.07 42.15 -18.20
C TYR A 1 44.36 40.96 -17.54
N PHE A 2 44.36 40.87 -16.21
CA PHE A 2 43.32 41.32 -15.27
C PHE A 2 42.03 40.45 -15.23
N LEU A 3 41.97 39.60 -14.19
CA LEU A 3 40.89 39.19 -13.26
C LEU A 3 39.38 39.23 -13.65
N LYS A 4 38.69 38.09 -13.42
CA LYS A 4 37.55 37.86 -12.48
C LYS A 4 37.03 36.42 -12.71
N GLY A 5 36.84 35.52 -11.74
CA GLY A 5 36.40 35.68 -10.35
C GLY A 5 34.88 35.46 -10.26
N ARG A 6 34.42 34.22 -9.99
CA ARG A 6 33.12 33.95 -9.34
C ARG A 6 33.06 32.55 -8.71
N GLU A 7 32.79 32.52 -7.41
CA GLU A 7 32.56 31.37 -6.54
C GLU A 7 31.09 30.86 -6.56
N ILE A 8 30.96 29.54 -6.36
CA ILE A 8 30.05 28.74 -5.49
C ILE A 8 28.56 29.15 -5.29
N SER A 9 27.64 28.19 -5.50
CA SER A 9 26.52 27.83 -4.59
C SER A 9 25.86 26.51 -5.05
N SER A 10 26.10 25.40 -4.33
CA SER A 10 25.19 24.71 -3.39
C SER A 10 23.75 24.47 -3.90
N VAL A 11 23.45 23.23 -4.29
CA VAL A 11 22.08 22.72 -4.48
C VAL A 11 21.82 21.66 -3.40
N GLU A 12 21.62 22.13 -2.18
CA GLU A 12 21.01 21.40 -1.06
C GLU A 12 19.84 22.26 -0.59
N GLY A 13 18.64 22.02 -1.12
CA GLY A 13 17.53 22.96 -0.88
C GLY A 13 16.11 22.47 -1.09
N SER A 14 15.87 21.20 -1.46
CA SER A 14 14.49 20.76 -1.79
C SER A 14 13.85 19.77 -0.82
N LYS A 15 14.58 19.25 0.19
CA LYS A 15 14.00 18.34 1.21
C LYS A 15 13.64 19.04 2.52
N VAL A 16 14.18 20.24 2.76
CA VAL A 16 13.90 21.02 3.98
C VAL A 16 12.60 21.82 3.85
N THR A 17 12.15 22.12 2.63
CA THR A 17 10.94 22.92 2.37
C THR A 17 9.64 22.16 2.65
N ASP A 18 9.56 20.84 2.44
CA ASP A 18 8.33 20.07 2.67
C ASP A 18 8.13 19.66 4.14
N LEU A 19 9.23 19.39 4.87
CA LEU A 19 9.17 19.29 6.34
C LEU A 19 8.80 20.63 6.96
N ASN A 20 9.33 21.74 6.44
CA ASN A 20 8.97 23.07 6.90
C ASN A 20 7.53 23.46 6.55
N HIS A 21 6.95 22.94 5.46
CA HIS A 21 5.55 23.22 5.12
C HIS A 21 4.59 22.48 6.07
N ASN A 22 4.87 21.20 6.38
CA ASN A 22 4.08 20.45 7.37
C ASN A 22 4.25 21.00 8.79
N ILE A 23 5.47 21.40 9.18
CA ILE A 23 5.73 22.09 10.45
C ILE A 23 5.07 23.48 10.48
N SER A 24 5.02 24.19 9.34
CA SER A 24 4.36 25.50 9.24
C SER A 24 2.84 25.41 9.37
N VAL A 25 2.22 24.38 8.77
CA VAL A 25 0.79 24.10 8.92
C VAL A 25 0.49 23.69 10.36
N TYR A 26 1.28 22.79 10.96
CA TYR A 26 1.17 22.45 12.39
C TYR A 26 1.34 23.65 13.30
N ASN A 27 2.34 24.50 13.06
CA ASN A 27 2.57 25.73 13.82
C ASN A 27 1.46 26.75 13.62
N THR A 28 0.81 26.80 12.46
CA THR A 28 -0.33 27.69 12.20
C THR A 28 -1.59 27.20 12.89
N ILE A 29 -1.81 25.88 12.94
CA ILE A 29 -2.89 25.25 13.69
C ILE A 29 -2.66 25.43 15.19
N LEU A 30 -1.46 25.13 15.70
CA LEU A 30 -1.06 25.39 17.09
C LEU A 30 -1.18 26.87 17.45
N LYS A 31 -0.71 27.80 16.61
CA LYS A 31 -0.87 29.24 16.85
C LYS A 31 -2.34 29.67 16.83
N LYS A 32 -3.20 29.07 15.98
CA LYS A 32 -4.64 29.33 16.00
C LYS A 32 -5.30 28.77 17.26
N MET A 33 -4.89 27.59 17.73
CA MET A 33 -5.37 26.96 18.96
C MET A 33 -4.87 27.68 20.23
N VAL A 34 -3.70 28.31 20.19
CA VAL A 34 -3.16 29.14 21.29
C VAL A 34 -3.76 30.55 21.31
N LYS A 35 -4.32 31.03 20.19
CA LYS A 35 -4.90 32.38 20.09
C LYS A 35 -6.41 32.43 20.38
N GLN A 36 -7.05 31.27 20.50
CA GLN A 36 -8.38 31.12 21.09
C GLN A 36 -8.16 30.55 22.49
N ASP A 37 -8.59 31.25 23.55
CA ASP A 37 -8.46 30.87 24.96
C ASP A 37 -9.26 29.60 25.32
N TRP A 38 -9.00 28.50 24.63
CA TRP A 38 -9.38 27.15 25.03
C TRP A 38 -8.17 26.58 25.78
N MET A 39 -8.22 26.66 27.11
CA MET A 39 -7.35 25.85 27.96
C MET A 39 -7.60 24.37 27.63
N ILE A 40 -6.86 23.82 26.67
CA ILE A 40 -6.75 22.36 26.52
C ILE A 40 -5.85 21.95 27.67
N PRO A 41 -6.37 21.26 28.71
CA PRO A 41 -5.55 20.85 29.84
C PRO A 41 -4.35 20.05 29.33
N SER A 42 -3.16 20.40 29.83
CA SER A 42 -1.86 19.81 29.45
C SER A 42 -1.83 18.28 29.53
N SER A 43 -2.74 17.66 30.30
CA SER A 43 -2.97 16.21 30.32
C SER A 43 -3.49 15.63 29.00
N LEU A 44 -4.33 16.36 28.24
CA LEU A 44 -4.85 15.92 26.94
C LEU A 44 -3.77 15.95 25.85
N ILE A 45 -2.84 16.92 25.91
CA ILE A 45 -1.74 17.02 24.94
C ILE A 45 -0.80 15.82 25.08
N MET A 46 -0.47 15.40 26.32
CA MET A 46 0.36 14.22 26.56
C MET A 46 -0.31 12.91 26.11
N LEU A 47 -1.63 12.77 26.28
CA LEU A 47 -2.39 11.60 25.83
C LEU A 47 -2.37 11.44 24.30
N VAL A 48 -2.49 12.55 23.55
CA VAL A 48 -2.43 12.54 22.08
C VAL A 48 -1.04 12.15 21.57
N ILE A 49 0.02 12.64 22.21
CA ILE A 49 1.40 12.32 21.83
C ILE A 49 1.69 10.83 22.04
N VAL A 50 1.31 10.26 23.19
CA VAL A 50 1.52 8.83 23.49
C VAL A 50 0.74 7.92 22.53
N ALA A 51 -0.49 8.29 22.16
CA ALA A 51 -1.29 7.53 21.21
C ALA A 51 -0.67 7.53 19.78
N ALA A 52 -0.14 8.67 19.33
CA ALA A 52 0.49 8.79 18.02
C ALA A 52 1.78 7.96 17.91
N THR A 53 2.67 8.02 18.93
CA THR A 53 3.93 7.26 18.93
C THR A 53 3.72 5.75 18.96
N ASN A 54 2.70 5.29 19.70
CA ASN A 54 2.37 3.87 19.77
C ASN A 54 1.82 3.31 18.44
N THR A 55 1.09 4.14 17.69
CA THR A 55 0.50 3.78 16.40
C THR A 55 1.58 3.63 15.31
N GLU A 56 2.51 4.59 15.23
CA GLU A 56 3.63 4.49 14.28
C GLU A 56 4.52 3.27 14.57
N GLN A 57 4.84 3.02 15.85
CA GLN A 57 5.72 1.92 16.21
C GLN A 57 5.10 0.55 15.93
N CYS A 58 3.80 0.37 16.18
CA CYS A 58 3.13 -0.90 15.88
C CYS A 58 3.13 -1.19 14.37
N GLN A 59 2.91 -0.17 13.54
CA GLN A 59 2.85 -0.31 12.09
C GLN A 59 4.20 -0.78 11.55
N ILE A 60 5.29 -0.14 12.00
CA ILE A 60 6.66 -0.50 11.62
C ILE A 60 6.96 -1.96 11.97
N VAL A 61 6.66 -2.36 13.21
CA VAL A 61 6.89 -3.73 13.68
C VAL A 61 6.10 -4.75 12.85
N LEU A 62 4.82 -4.47 12.58
CA LEU A 62 3.97 -5.36 11.81
C LEU A 62 4.43 -5.45 10.34
N LEU A 63 4.75 -4.32 9.71
CA LEU A 63 5.22 -4.28 8.31
C LEU A 63 6.54 -5.02 8.15
N ASN A 64 7.51 -4.82 9.05
CA ASN A 64 8.78 -5.54 9.00
C ASN A 64 8.60 -7.06 9.15
N ARG A 65 7.70 -7.47 10.06
CA ARG A 65 7.35 -8.88 10.21
C ARG A 65 6.71 -9.44 8.93
N CYS A 66 5.74 -8.74 8.36
CA CYS A 66 5.05 -9.22 7.16
C CYS A 66 5.92 -9.19 5.91
N LYS A 67 6.84 -8.22 5.80
CA LYS A 67 7.91 -8.21 4.81
C LYS A 67 8.74 -9.48 4.90
N ALA A 68 9.25 -9.83 6.08
CA ALA A 68 10.08 -11.02 6.26
C ALA A 68 9.31 -12.30 5.89
N VAL A 69 8.05 -12.43 6.33
CA VAL A 69 7.17 -13.54 5.98
C VAL A 69 6.97 -13.66 4.46
N TYR A 70 6.74 -12.54 3.77
CA TYR A 70 6.52 -12.54 2.33
C TYR A 70 7.80 -12.84 1.55
N GLN A 71 8.94 -12.29 1.96
CA GLN A 71 10.25 -12.58 1.37
C GLN A 71 10.62 -14.06 1.52
N GLU A 72 10.32 -14.66 2.66
CA GLU A 72 10.52 -16.10 2.84
C GLU A 72 9.58 -16.91 1.95
N ALA A 73 8.32 -16.48 1.83
CA ALA A 73 7.39 -17.12 0.92
C ALA A 73 7.84 -17.01 -0.54
N LEU A 74 8.45 -15.89 -0.95
CA LEU A 74 9.03 -15.72 -2.28
C LEU A 74 10.15 -16.71 -2.58
N ARG A 75 11.05 -16.94 -1.63
CA ARG A 75 12.18 -17.89 -1.80
C ARG A 75 11.72 -19.34 -1.87
N SER A 76 10.63 -19.67 -1.21
CA SER A 76 10.16 -21.05 -1.02
C SER A 76 9.03 -21.50 -1.95
N SER A 77 8.58 -20.66 -2.89
CA SER A 77 7.41 -20.96 -3.74
C SER A 77 7.69 -20.80 -5.23
N SER A 78 6.83 -21.42 -6.06
CA SER A 78 6.95 -21.40 -7.53
C SER A 78 6.46 -20.09 -8.16
N LYS A 79 6.81 -19.86 -9.44
CA LYS A 79 6.30 -18.76 -10.26
C LYS A 79 4.80 -18.88 -10.60
N GLY A 80 4.23 -20.08 -10.46
CA GLY A 80 2.89 -20.40 -10.91
C GLY A 80 1.79 -19.89 -9.97
N GLU A 81 0.55 -20.23 -10.34
CA GLU A 81 -0.67 -19.91 -9.59
C GLU A 81 -0.61 -20.39 -8.13
N GLU A 82 -0.14 -21.62 -7.89
CA GLU A 82 0.03 -22.18 -6.54
C GLU A 82 0.95 -21.30 -5.68
N GLY A 83 2.09 -20.88 -6.24
CA GLY A 83 3.01 -20.00 -5.53
C GLY A 83 2.42 -18.61 -5.26
N HIS A 84 1.63 -18.06 -6.20
CA HIS A 84 0.90 -16.81 -5.98
C HIS A 84 -0.06 -16.93 -4.81
N CYS A 85 -0.91 -17.97 -4.81
CA CYS A 85 -1.87 -18.22 -3.75
C CYS A 85 -1.18 -18.42 -2.39
N TYR A 86 -0.07 -19.15 -2.35
CA TYR A 86 0.73 -19.33 -1.13
C TYR A 86 1.26 -18.01 -0.57
N ARG A 87 1.90 -17.18 -1.42
CA ARG A 87 2.45 -15.88 -1.00
C ARG A 87 1.37 -14.92 -0.54
N LEU A 88 0.24 -14.87 -1.26
CA LEU A 88 -0.90 -14.05 -0.88
C LEU A 88 -1.48 -14.52 0.46
N GLN A 89 -1.67 -15.83 0.67
CA GLN A 89 -2.14 -16.38 1.95
C GLN A 89 -1.22 -15.97 3.11
N LYS A 90 0.10 -16.02 2.92
CA LYS A 90 1.07 -15.59 3.94
C LYS A 90 0.95 -14.10 4.26
N MET A 91 0.80 -13.26 3.24
CA MET A 91 0.63 -11.81 3.42
C MET A 91 -0.67 -11.49 4.17
N VAL A 92 -1.82 -11.99 3.70
CA VAL A 92 -3.12 -11.69 4.32
C VAL A 92 -3.20 -12.18 5.77
N THR A 93 -2.62 -13.35 6.05
CA THR A 93 -2.56 -13.90 7.41
C THR A 93 -1.71 -13.01 8.32
N CYS A 94 -0.55 -12.56 7.83
CA CYS A 94 0.33 -11.71 8.62
C CYS A 94 -0.31 -10.35 8.91
N LEU A 95 -0.90 -9.70 7.90
CA LEU A 95 -1.53 -8.39 8.05
C LEU A 95 -2.72 -8.41 9.03
N ALA A 96 -3.41 -9.55 9.16
CA ALA A 96 -4.48 -9.75 10.13
C ALA A 96 -4.00 -10.05 11.58
N SER A 97 -2.70 -10.28 11.80
CA SER A 97 -2.19 -10.81 13.08
C SER A 97 -2.20 -9.83 14.26
N ASN A 98 -2.36 -8.53 14.00
CA ASN A 98 -2.46 -7.50 15.04
C ASN A 98 -3.58 -6.49 14.71
N PRO A 99 -4.86 -6.84 14.95
CA PRO A 99 -6.01 -6.07 14.49
C PRO A 99 -6.06 -4.63 15.06
N ASN A 100 -5.53 -4.42 16.26
CA ASN A 100 -5.56 -3.13 16.95
C ASN A 100 -4.47 -2.15 16.47
N CYS A 101 -3.53 -2.62 15.65
CA CYS A 101 -2.52 -1.73 15.08
C CYS A 101 -3.12 -0.92 13.93
N GLY A 102 -3.29 0.39 14.14
CA GLY A 102 -3.78 1.34 13.14
C GLY A 102 -2.66 2.11 12.45
N GLY A 103 -3.03 2.96 11.50
CA GLY A 103 -2.09 3.81 10.76
C GLY A 103 -2.39 3.85 9.27
N GLU A 104 -2.12 4.99 8.62
CA GLU A 104 -2.54 5.23 7.23
C GLU A 104 -2.04 4.14 6.27
N LEU A 105 -0.76 3.76 6.40
CA LEU A 105 -0.14 2.77 5.52
C LEU A 105 -0.69 1.37 5.79
N ILE A 106 -0.75 0.93 7.06
CA ILE A 106 -1.19 -0.43 7.37
C ILE A 106 -2.67 -0.64 7.03
N GLU A 107 -3.53 0.34 7.29
CA GLU A 107 -4.97 0.25 6.98
C GLU A 107 -5.20 0.13 5.48
N LYS A 108 -4.57 0.99 4.68
CA LYS A 108 -4.66 0.93 3.22
C LYS A 108 -4.05 -0.34 2.66
N PHE A 109 -2.94 -0.81 3.23
CA PHE A 109 -2.29 -2.04 2.76
C PHE A 109 -3.14 -3.28 3.07
N ARG A 110 -3.71 -3.36 4.27
CA ARG A 110 -4.67 -4.40 4.63
C ARG A 110 -5.87 -4.40 3.70
N TYR A 111 -6.44 -3.22 3.43
CA TYR A 111 -7.57 -3.08 2.52
C TYR A 111 -7.22 -3.62 1.14
N TRP A 112 -6.11 -3.17 0.56
CA TRP A 112 -5.66 -3.62 -0.76
C TRP A 112 -5.44 -5.14 -0.82
N MET A 113 -4.78 -5.73 0.18
CA MET A 113 -4.55 -7.18 0.22
C MET A 113 -5.85 -7.97 0.42
N ALA A 114 -6.82 -7.44 1.16
CA ALA A 114 -8.15 -8.02 1.25
C ALA A 114 -8.85 -8.02 -0.12
N GLN A 115 -8.79 -6.91 -0.86
CA GLN A 115 -9.36 -6.82 -2.21
C GLN A 115 -8.72 -7.84 -3.16
N MET A 116 -7.39 -7.98 -3.14
CA MET A 116 -6.71 -9.00 -3.97
C MET A 116 -7.19 -10.42 -3.64
N ALA A 117 -7.28 -10.75 -2.34
CA ALA A 117 -7.72 -12.08 -1.91
C ALA A 117 -9.20 -12.36 -2.23
N MET A 118 -10.07 -11.35 -2.12
CA MET A 118 -11.47 -11.44 -2.55
C MET A 118 -11.55 -11.69 -4.05
N MET A 119 -10.78 -10.95 -4.86
CA MET A 119 -10.73 -11.12 -6.30
C MET A 119 -10.25 -12.52 -6.70
N ASP A 120 -9.16 -13.01 -6.10
CA ASP A 120 -8.64 -14.37 -6.35
C ASP A 120 -9.63 -15.47 -5.96
N LYS A 121 -10.42 -15.26 -4.89
CA LYS A 121 -11.46 -16.21 -4.48
C LYS A 121 -12.66 -16.19 -5.42
N THR A 122 -13.17 -15.00 -5.76
CA THR A 122 -14.31 -14.82 -6.66
C THR A 122 -14.02 -15.35 -8.06
N LEU A 123 -12.82 -15.11 -8.59
CA LEU A 123 -12.39 -15.61 -9.90
C LEU A 123 -11.94 -17.09 -9.87
N ASN A 124 -12.11 -17.78 -8.73
CA ASN A 124 -11.82 -19.21 -8.57
C ASN A 124 -10.34 -19.58 -8.83
N ILE A 125 -9.41 -18.65 -8.57
CA ILE A 125 -7.97 -18.79 -8.77
C ILE A 125 -7.34 -19.36 -7.50
N CYS A 126 -7.55 -18.71 -6.35
CA CYS A 126 -7.10 -19.21 -5.05
C CYS A 126 -8.32 -19.66 -4.23
N LYS A 127 -8.91 -20.80 -4.58
CA LYS A 127 -10.18 -21.26 -4.01
C LYS A 127 -10.16 -21.37 -2.49
N ASP A 128 -9.04 -21.85 -1.96
CA ASP A 128 -8.85 -22.12 -0.53
C ASP A 128 -8.31 -20.92 0.25
N ILE A 129 -8.20 -19.74 -0.38
CA ILE A 129 -7.70 -18.55 0.31
C ILE A 129 -8.65 -18.17 1.45
N ARG A 130 -8.04 -17.92 2.62
CA ARG A 130 -8.72 -17.47 3.84
C ARG A 130 -8.32 -16.03 4.13
N TYR A 131 -9.25 -15.11 3.93
CA TYR A 131 -9.07 -13.68 4.13
C TYR A 131 -10.05 -13.08 5.15
N GLU A 132 -10.92 -13.88 5.74
CA GLU A 132 -12.06 -13.45 6.57
C GLU A 132 -11.59 -12.69 7.81
N ASN A 133 -10.45 -13.07 8.39
CA ASN A 133 -9.85 -12.34 9.50
C ASN A 133 -9.37 -10.95 9.07
N LEU A 134 -8.71 -10.86 7.90
CA LEU A 134 -8.26 -9.58 7.37
C LEU A 134 -9.44 -8.68 7.02
N ARG A 135 -10.48 -9.25 6.40
CA ARG A 135 -11.74 -8.55 6.09
C ARG A 135 -12.34 -7.89 7.33
N ARG A 136 -12.48 -8.65 8.43
CA ARG A 136 -13.01 -8.14 9.70
C ARG A 136 -12.19 -6.97 10.25
N VAL A 137 -10.88 -6.96 10.04
CA VAL A 137 -10.02 -5.84 10.45
C VAL A 137 -10.26 -4.59 9.62
N VAL A 138 -10.60 -4.72 8.33
CA VAL A 138 -10.71 -3.57 7.42
C VAL A 138 -12.12 -3.07 7.17
N GLN A 139 -13.16 -3.89 7.38
CA GLN A 139 -14.54 -3.56 7.00
C GLN A 139 -15.08 -2.27 7.62
N ASP A 140 -14.67 -1.95 8.84
CA ASP A 140 -15.17 -0.79 9.57
C ASP A 140 -14.29 0.47 9.42
N THR A 141 -13.21 0.37 8.62
CA THR A 141 -12.26 1.47 8.39
C THR A 141 -12.78 2.49 7.37
N ASP A 142 -12.28 3.72 7.45
CA ASP A 142 -12.67 4.79 6.51
C ASP A 142 -12.31 4.49 5.06
N VAL A 143 -11.21 3.76 4.82
CA VAL A 143 -10.84 3.32 3.47
C VAL A 143 -11.88 2.35 2.89
N ALA A 144 -12.42 1.42 3.69
CA ALA A 144 -13.46 0.51 3.25
C ALA A 144 -14.78 1.22 3.00
N LYS A 145 -15.18 2.15 3.87
CA LYS A 145 -16.39 2.96 3.68
C LYS A 145 -16.34 3.82 2.42
N THR A 146 -15.15 4.37 2.10
CA THR A 146 -14.96 5.24 0.93
C THR A 146 -14.96 4.46 -0.39
N HIS A 147 -14.28 3.32 -0.43
CA HIS A 147 -14.02 2.60 -1.68
C HIS A 147 -14.94 1.40 -1.92
N ARG A 148 -15.67 0.93 -0.89
CA ARG A 148 -16.51 -0.29 -0.85
C ARG A 148 -15.71 -1.57 -1.09
N GLN A 149 -15.95 -2.63 -0.30
CA GLN A 149 -15.25 -3.89 -0.52
C GLN A 149 -15.80 -4.61 -1.76
N LEU A 150 -14.95 -5.39 -2.42
CA LEU A 150 -15.32 -6.21 -3.57
C LEU A 150 -16.46 -7.19 -3.27
N ASP A 151 -16.60 -7.70 -2.04
CA ASP A 151 -17.70 -8.59 -1.68
C ASP A 151 -18.99 -7.86 -1.27
N ASP A 152 -18.93 -6.54 -1.10
CA ASP A 152 -20.11 -5.67 -0.91
C ASP A 152 -20.65 -5.15 -2.26
N VAL A 153 -19.98 -5.49 -3.37
CA VAL A 153 -20.41 -5.13 -4.72
C VAL A 153 -20.90 -6.39 -5.43
N GLU A 154 -22.16 -6.35 -5.87
CA GLU A 154 -22.74 -7.43 -6.66
C GLU A 154 -22.05 -7.49 -8.03
N PHE A 155 -21.28 -8.55 -8.24
CA PHE A 155 -20.64 -8.86 -9.52
C PHE A 155 -21.21 -10.17 -10.02
N ASP A 156 -21.49 -10.23 -11.33
CA ASP A 156 -21.70 -11.50 -12.03
C ASP A 156 -20.41 -12.30 -11.86
N SER A 157 -20.43 -13.28 -10.95
CA SER A 157 -19.24 -13.83 -10.28
C SER A 157 -18.33 -14.69 -11.16
N PHE A 158 -18.53 -14.68 -12.48
CA PHE A 158 -17.72 -15.48 -13.40
C PHE A 158 -17.77 -14.93 -14.84
N GLU A 159 -17.02 -13.87 -15.11
CA GLU A 159 -16.69 -13.49 -16.48
C GLU A 159 -15.34 -14.11 -16.87
N GLU A 160 -15.32 -15.00 -17.87
CA GLU A 160 -14.09 -15.68 -18.33
C GLU A 160 -12.98 -14.68 -18.71
N CYS A 161 -13.37 -13.53 -19.27
CA CYS A 161 -12.44 -12.47 -19.59
C CYS A 161 -11.76 -11.89 -18.33
N ALA A 162 -12.47 -11.79 -17.20
CA ALA A 162 -11.92 -11.28 -15.94
C ALA A 162 -10.87 -12.24 -15.39
N VAL A 163 -11.13 -13.55 -15.47
CA VAL A 163 -10.15 -14.59 -15.10
C VAL A 163 -8.88 -14.45 -15.95
N SER A 164 -9.03 -14.30 -17.27
CA SER A 164 -7.89 -14.13 -18.19
C SER A 164 -7.08 -12.87 -17.89
N VAL A 165 -7.74 -11.73 -17.70
CA VAL A 165 -7.08 -10.45 -17.35
C VAL A 165 -6.32 -10.57 -16.03
N HIS A 166 -6.96 -11.11 -14.99
CA HIS A 166 -6.36 -11.27 -13.67
C HIS A 166 -5.12 -12.18 -13.73
N LYS A 167 -5.25 -13.37 -14.34
CA LYS A 167 -4.13 -14.31 -14.49
C LYS A 167 -2.96 -13.68 -15.25
N GLN A 168 -3.23 -12.93 -16.32
CA GLN A 168 -2.18 -12.22 -17.06
C GLN A 168 -1.46 -11.19 -16.18
N CYS A 169 -2.20 -10.35 -15.46
CA CYS A 169 -1.60 -9.31 -14.62
C CYS A 169 -0.82 -9.89 -13.43
N VAL A 170 -1.36 -10.91 -12.75
CA VAL A 170 -0.66 -11.61 -11.67
C VAL A 170 0.60 -12.32 -12.18
N LEU A 171 0.52 -13.03 -13.31
CA LEU A 171 1.68 -13.71 -13.88
C LEU A 171 2.77 -12.72 -14.28
N TYR A 172 2.39 -11.58 -14.86
CA TYR A 172 3.33 -10.51 -15.19
C TYR A 172 4.05 -10.00 -13.93
N TYR A 173 3.30 -9.72 -12.87
CA TYR A 173 3.87 -9.31 -11.58
C TYR A 173 4.83 -10.35 -10.99
N VAL A 174 4.41 -11.62 -10.90
CA VAL A 174 5.22 -12.68 -10.30
C VAL A 174 6.51 -12.91 -11.10
N THR A 175 6.43 -12.82 -12.43
CA THR A 175 7.60 -12.97 -13.30
C THR A 175 8.65 -11.90 -13.00
N LEU A 176 8.23 -10.64 -12.86
CA LEU A 176 9.11 -9.53 -12.50
C LEU A 176 9.67 -9.69 -11.09
N LEU A 177 8.78 -9.98 -10.14
CA LEU A 177 9.10 -10.09 -8.73
C LEU A 177 10.14 -11.17 -8.46
N MET A 178 10.04 -12.32 -9.12
CA MET A 178 11.00 -13.41 -8.94
C MET A 178 12.35 -13.18 -9.64
N ASN A 179 12.43 -12.18 -10.53
CA ASN A 179 13.70 -11.83 -11.17
C ASN A 179 14.45 -10.81 -10.28
N ASP A 180 13.80 -9.70 -9.92
CA ASP A 180 14.49 -8.57 -9.30
C ASP A 180 14.18 -8.38 -7.82
N HIS A 181 13.18 -9.09 -7.29
CA HIS A 181 12.70 -9.00 -5.90
C HIS A 181 12.29 -7.57 -5.48
N LYS A 182 11.89 -6.72 -6.45
CA LYS A 182 11.43 -5.34 -6.22
C LYS A 182 9.94 -5.33 -5.88
N ILE A 183 9.59 -5.62 -4.63
CA ILE A 183 8.19 -5.79 -4.21
C ILE A 183 7.31 -4.58 -4.60
N CYS A 184 7.67 -3.34 -4.26
CA CYS A 184 6.80 -2.20 -4.58
C CYS A 184 6.86 -1.81 -6.06
N GLY A 185 8.07 -1.78 -6.65
CA GLY A 185 8.25 -1.38 -8.04
C GLY A 185 7.52 -2.32 -9.00
N ASP A 186 7.52 -3.63 -8.71
CA ASP A 186 6.78 -4.60 -9.51
C ASP A 186 5.27 -4.56 -9.20
N ALA A 187 4.87 -4.22 -7.98
CA ALA A 187 3.46 -4.02 -7.67
C ALA A 187 2.89 -2.75 -8.34
N GLU A 188 3.69 -1.73 -8.61
CA GLU A 188 3.27 -0.60 -9.44
C GLU A 188 2.95 -1.04 -10.87
N LYS A 189 3.77 -1.95 -11.43
CA LYS A 189 3.55 -2.54 -12.75
C LYS A 189 2.31 -3.44 -12.77
N LEU A 190 2.02 -4.15 -11.67
CA LEU A 190 0.76 -4.89 -11.48
C LEU A 190 -0.45 -3.94 -11.59
N ASN A 191 -0.43 -2.82 -10.87
CA ASN A 191 -1.52 -1.85 -10.90
C ASN A 191 -1.70 -1.25 -12.31
N LYS A 192 -0.59 -0.93 -13.00
CA LYS A 192 -0.63 -0.48 -14.40
C LYS A 192 -1.22 -1.52 -15.35
N CYS A 193 -0.98 -2.82 -15.11
CA CYS A 193 -1.58 -3.88 -15.91
C CYS A 193 -3.12 -3.85 -15.82
N TYR A 194 -3.67 -3.73 -14.60
CA TYR A 194 -5.12 -3.62 -14.41
C TYR A 194 -5.70 -2.35 -15.03
N ASP A 195 -5.02 -1.20 -14.88
CA ASP A 195 -5.45 0.05 -15.51
C ASP A 195 -5.55 -0.10 -17.03
N LEU A 196 -4.49 -0.59 -17.68
CA LEU A 196 -4.46 -0.79 -19.13
C LEU A 196 -5.52 -1.78 -19.59
N LYS A 197 -5.68 -2.91 -18.90
CA LYS A 197 -6.68 -3.92 -19.26
C LYS A 197 -8.10 -3.41 -19.05
N SER A 198 -8.36 -2.60 -18.01
CA SER A 198 -9.68 -2.02 -17.77
C SER A 198 -10.10 -1.00 -18.82
N LYS A 199 -9.13 -0.31 -19.46
CA LYS A 199 -9.36 0.75 -20.46
C LYS A 199 -9.33 0.26 -21.90
N PHE A 200 -8.45 -0.69 -22.22
CA PHE A 200 -8.10 -1.04 -23.59
C PHE A 200 -8.32 -2.51 -23.95
N SER A 201 -8.84 -3.33 -23.04
CA SER A 201 -9.25 -4.69 -23.38
C SER A 201 -10.74 -4.77 -23.70
N ASP A 202 -11.11 -5.80 -24.45
CA ASP A 202 -12.52 -6.11 -24.73
C ASP A 202 -13.27 -6.63 -23.48
N CYS A 203 -12.57 -6.85 -22.36
CA CYS A 203 -13.18 -7.30 -21.12
C CYS A 203 -13.87 -6.15 -20.39
N GLN A 204 -15.20 -6.15 -20.38
CA GLN A 204 -16.01 -5.13 -19.73
C GLN A 204 -16.38 -5.46 -18.28
N ALA A 205 -15.79 -6.52 -17.72
CA ALA A 205 -16.12 -7.06 -16.41
C ALA A 205 -16.04 -6.03 -15.29
N LYS A 206 -17.14 -5.92 -14.53
CA LYS A 206 -17.27 -4.95 -13.44
C LYS A 206 -16.20 -5.15 -12.35
N ILE A 207 -15.85 -6.40 -12.05
CA ILE A 207 -14.82 -6.75 -11.07
C ILE A 207 -13.43 -6.20 -11.44
N ILE A 208 -13.05 -6.26 -12.73
CA ILE A 208 -11.78 -5.71 -13.22
C ILE A 208 -11.77 -4.19 -13.11
N LYS A 209 -12.85 -3.53 -13.54
CA LYS A 209 -12.98 -2.06 -13.48
C LYS A 209 -12.94 -1.55 -12.05
N HIS A 210 -13.65 -2.22 -11.14
CA HIS A 210 -13.66 -1.87 -9.73
C HIS A 210 -12.27 -2.04 -9.11
N TYR A 211 -11.62 -3.19 -9.34
CA TYR A 211 -10.27 -3.42 -8.83
C TYR A 211 -9.25 -2.40 -9.39
N ALA A 212 -9.32 -2.09 -10.69
CA ALA A 212 -8.44 -1.08 -11.30
C ALA A 212 -8.62 0.31 -10.67
N SER A 213 -9.85 0.74 -10.42
CA SER A 213 -10.15 2.01 -9.74
C SER A 213 -9.60 2.05 -8.30
N MET A 214 -9.76 0.94 -7.56
CA MET A 214 -9.19 0.80 -6.23
C MET A 214 -7.65 0.81 -6.27
N ALA A 215 -7.04 0.16 -7.26
CA ALA A 215 -5.59 0.11 -7.41
C ALA A 215 -4.98 1.50 -7.72
N ASP A 216 -5.62 2.30 -8.57
CA ASP A 216 -5.15 3.65 -8.91
C ASP A 216 -5.23 4.63 -7.73
N THR A 217 -6.11 4.37 -6.76
CA THR A 217 -6.29 5.21 -5.58
C THR A 217 -5.55 4.65 -4.37
N VAL A 218 -5.96 3.49 -3.87
CA VAL A 218 -5.47 2.90 -2.62
C VAL A 218 -4.11 2.25 -2.79
N ALA A 219 -3.95 1.33 -3.76
CA ALA A 219 -2.70 0.59 -3.92
C ALA A 219 -1.54 1.52 -4.30
N LYS A 220 -1.79 2.52 -5.16
CA LYS A 220 -0.83 3.57 -5.49
C LYS A 220 -0.37 4.35 -4.25
N ARG A 221 -1.29 4.72 -3.36
CA ARG A 221 -0.96 5.38 -2.09
C ARG A 221 -0.13 4.48 -1.18
N VAL A 222 -0.45 3.18 -1.09
CA VAL A 222 0.34 2.20 -0.34
C VAL A 222 1.76 2.12 -0.87
N ILE A 223 1.95 2.00 -2.20
CA ILE A 223 3.29 1.93 -2.81
C ILE A 223 4.10 3.19 -2.51
N HIS A 224 3.49 4.37 -2.59
CA HIS A 224 4.15 5.63 -2.24
C HIS A 224 4.60 5.65 -0.78
N LEU A 225 3.70 5.31 0.15
CA LEU A 225 4.01 5.24 1.58
C LEU A 225 5.07 4.18 1.91
N LEU A 226 5.06 3.04 1.22
CA LEU A 226 6.10 2.00 1.36
C LEU A 226 7.45 2.48 0.85
N ASN A 227 7.49 3.25 -0.23
CA ASN A 227 8.74 3.79 -0.75
C ASN A 227 9.37 4.81 0.20
N ASP A 228 8.54 5.59 0.91
CA ASP A 228 9.01 6.51 1.93
C ASP A 228 9.47 5.77 3.19
N TYR A 229 8.78 4.69 3.56
CA TYR A 229 9.08 3.85 4.72
C TYR A 229 10.34 2.98 4.55
N ASP A 230 10.48 2.30 3.41
CA ASP A 230 11.50 1.28 3.16
C ASP A 230 11.83 1.23 1.67
N ARG A 231 12.46 2.31 1.18
CA ARG A 231 12.88 2.48 -0.21
C ARG A 231 13.54 1.24 -0.84
N PRO A 232 14.42 0.48 -0.15
CA PRO A 232 14.99 -0.75 -0.70
C PRO A 232 13.98 -1.84 -1.12
N LEU A 233 12.74 -1.81 -0.62
CA LEU A 233 11.66 -2.69 -1.13
C LEU A 233 11.19 -2.32 -2.54
N CYS A 234 11.42 -1.07 -2.95
CA CYS A 234 10.77 -0.47 -4.10
C CYS A 234 11.71 -0.27 -5.30
N VAL A 235 13.02 -0.24 -5.07
CA VAL A 235 14.04 -0.01 -6.11
C VAL A 235 15.04 -1.16 -6.20
N SER A 236 15.76 -1.30 -7.32
CA SER A 236 16.87 -2.26 -7.44
C SER A 236 18.05 -1.89 -6.54
N GLN A 237 18.87 -2.89 -6.21
CA GLN A 237 20.20 -2.65 -5.62
C GLN A 237 21.11 -1.78 -6.49
N MET A 238 20.90 -1.72 -7.82
CA MET A 238 21.65 -0.85 -8.72
C MET A 238 21.22 0.62 -8.61
N GLU A 239 19.95 0.89 -8.31
CA GLU A 239 19.40 2.24 -8.09
C GLU A 239 19.62 2.76 -6.67
N LEU A 240 20.16 1.92 -5.77
CA LEU A 240 20.54 2.29 -4.39
C LEU A 240 22.00 2.72 -4.26
N LYS A 241 22.82 2.51 -5.30
CA LYS A 241 24.22 2.94 -5.37
C LYS A 241 24.33 4.34 -5.96
#